data_AF-A0A4P7KU76-F1
#
_entry.id   AF-A0A4P7KU76-F1
#
_cell.length_a   1.000
_cell.length_b   1.000
_cell.length_c   1.000
_cell.angle_alpha   90.00
_cell.angle_beta   90.00
_cell.angle_gamma   90.00
#
_symmetry.space_group_name_H-M   'P 1'
#
loop_
_entity.id
_entity.type
_entity.pdbx_description
1 polymer ?
#
loop_
_entity_poly.entity_id
_entity_poly.type
_entity_poly.pdbx_seq_one_letter_code
_entity_poly.pdbx_strand_id
1 'polypeptide(L)' 'MLTKEIFVDIHVRFAQGQSLRKIASELGISRNTVKHHLQQQTMPTYAKRSQQPTKLSPFKPYLLQ' A
#
# COMPACT_ATOMS: atom_id res chain seq x y z
N MET A 1 5.11 2.50 7.80
CA MET A 1 4.53 1.17 7.52
C MET A 1 3.15 1.13 8.15
N LEU A 2 2.10 0.81 7.38
CA LEU A 2 0.75 0.66 7.92
C LEU A 2 0.69 -0.69 8.65
N THR A 3 0.23 -0.72 9.90
CA THR A 3 0.14 -1.96 10.69
C THR A 3 -1.09 -2.77 10.32
N LYS A 4 -1.10 -4.06 10.70
CA LYS A 4 -2.27 -4.94 10.57
C LYS A 4 -3.50 -4.33 11.26
N GLU A 5 -3.28 -3.70 12.42
CA GLU A 5 -4.32 -3.05 13.23
C GLU A 5 -5.04 -1.96 12.45
N ILE A 6 -4.29 -1.03 11.84
CA ILE A 6 -4.88 0.06 11.05
C ILE A 6 -5.69 -0.48 9.86
N PHE A 7 -5.21 -1.55 9.21
CA PHE A 7 -5.94 -2.18 8.10
C PHE A 7 -7.30 -2.72 8.57
N VAL A 8 -7.31 -3.49 9.66
CA VAL A 8 -8.55 -4.03 10.24
C VAL A 8 -9.48 -2.89 10.68
N ASP A 9 -8.95 -1.86 11.35
CA ASP A 9 -9.72 -0.71 11.82
C ASP A 9 -10.40 0.03 10.67
N ILE A 10 -9.74 0.21 9.53
CA ILE A 10 -10.33 0.82 8.33
C ILE A 10 -11.55 0.01 7.87
N HIS A 11 -11.44 -1.32 7.77
CA HIS A 11 -12.53 -2.17 7.31
C HIS A 11 -13.68 -2.24 8.31
N VAL A 12 -13.39 -2.35 9.61
CA VAL A 12 -14.41 -2.39 10.68
C VAL A 12 -15.19 -1.07 10.71
N ARG A 13 -14.50 0.08 10.71
CA ARG A 13 -15.16 1.39 10.72
C ARG A 13 -15.98 1.65 9.45
N PHE A 14 -15.50 1.20 8.30
CA PHE A 14 -16.26 1.29 7.06
C PHE A 14 -17.52 0.42 7.09
N ALA A 15 -17.43 -0.81 7.62
CA ALA A 15 -18.59 -1.68 7.81
C ALA A 15 -19.62 -1.10 8.80
N GLN A 16 -19.18 -0.29 9.77
CA GLN A 16 -20.05 0.48 10.67
C GLN A 16 -20.71 1.70 9.99
N GLY A 17 -20.47 1.93 8.70
CA GLY A 17 -21.07 3.03 7.92
C GLY A 17 -20.35 4.36 8.06
N GLN A 18 -19.12 4.40 8.60
CA GLN A 18 -18.36 5.63 8.69
C GLN A 18 -17.86 6.10 7.32
N SER A 19 -17.83 7.42 7.10
CA SER A 19 -17.31 7.99 5.86
C SER A 19 -15.78 7.89 5.79
N LEU A 20 -15.25 7.78 4.56
CA LEU A 20 -13.81 7.79 4.28
C LEU A 20 -13.07 8.97 4.95
N ARG A 21 -13.69 10.15 5.00
CA ARG A 21 -13.09 11.35 5.62
C ARG A 21 -13.03 11.22 7.15
N LYS A 22 -14.07 10.64 7.77
CA LYS A 22 -14.12 10.42 9.21
C LYS A 22 -13.04 9.42 9.64
N ILE A 23 -12.95 8.28 8.95
CA ILE A 23 -11.93 7.25 9.17
C ILE A 23 -10.52 7.84 9.03
N ALA A 24 -10.28 8.62 7.97
CA ALA A 24 -9.01 9.30 7.73
C ALA A 24 -8.63 10.27 8.87
N SER A 25 -9.59 11.07 9.35
CA SER A 25 -9.37 12.02 10.44
C SER A 25 -9.08 11.32 11.77
N GLU A 26 -9.77 10.22 12.07
CA GLU A 26 -9.63 9.49 13.33
C GLU A 26 -8.33 8.67 13.39
N LEU A 27 -7.90 8.09 12.26
CA LEU A 27 -6.67 7.32 12.16
C LEU A 27 -5.43 8.17 11.84
N GLY A 28 -5.60 9.46 11.51
CA GLY A 28 -4.49 10.36 11.16
C GLY A 28 -3.81 10.02 9.83
N ILE A 29 -4.53 9.46 8.87
CA ILE A 29 -3.98 9.02 7.57
C ILE A 29 -4.77 9.67 6.43
N SER A 30 -4.18 9.73 5.23
CA SER A 30 -4.83 10.35 4.10
C SER A 30 -6.14 9.64 3.69
N ARG A 31 -7.09 10.39 3.13
CA ARG A 31 -8.31 9.79 2.53
C ARG A 31 -7.97 8.78 1.43
N ASN A 32 -6.89 9.03 0.69
CA ASN A 32 -6.46 8.17 -0.41
C ASN A 32 -5.95 6.82 0.07
N THR A 33 -5.24 6.78 1.20
CA THR A 33 -4.81 5.51 1.82
C THR A 33 -6.01 4.71 2.31
N VAL A 34 -6.98 5.35 2.97
CA VAL A 34 -8.22 4.65 3.38
C VAL A 34 -8.95 4.08 2.16
N LYS A 35 -9.13 4.88 1.09
CA LYS A 35 -9.74 4.43 -0.17
C LYS A 35 -8.99 3.26 -0.78
N HIS A 36 -7.66 3.37 -0.89
CA HIS A 36 -6.80 2.32 -1.47
C HIS A 36 -6.90 1.01 -0.68
N HIS A 37 -6.88 1.08 0.66
CA HIS A 37 -7.01 -0.12 1.49
C HIS A 37 -8.40 -0.76 1.41
N LEU A 38 -9.48 0.02 1.33
CA LEU A 38 -10.82 -0.53 1.13
C LEU A 38 -11.01 -1.23 -0.23
N GLN A 39 -10.24 -0.83 -1.25
CA GLN A 39 -10.23 -1.52 -2.55
C GLN A 39 -9.43 -2.83 -2.53
N GLN A 40 -8.58 -3.02 -1.53
CA GLN A 40 -7.80 -4.24 -1.34
C GLN A 40 -8.53 -5.19 -0.39
N GLN A 41 -8.86 -6.39 -0.88
CA GLN A 41 -9.48 -7.41 -0.03
C GLN A 41 -8.49 -8.01 1.00
N THR A 42 -7.19 -7.89 0.73
CA THR A 42 -6.12 -8.48 1.53
C THR A 42 -5.11 -7.43 1.93
N MET A 43 -4.46 -7.65 3.08
CA MET A 43 -3.42 -6.74 3.53
C MET A 43 -2.31 -6.65 2.47
N PRO A 44 -1.93 -5.44 2.01
CA PRO A 44 -0.87 -5.30 1.04
C PRO A 44 0.42 -5.83 1.65
N THR A 45 0.93 -6.90 1.05
CA THR A 45 2.27 -7.40 1.35
C THR A 45 3.25 -6.54 0.58
N TYR A 46 4.39 -6.17 1.18
CA TYR A 46 5.44 -5.44 0.48
C TYR A 46 5.99 -6.31 -0.66
N ALA A 47 5.45 -6.13 -1.85
CA ALA A 47 5.96 -6.78 -3.05
C ALA A 47 7.22 -6.03 -3.49
N LYS A 48 8.30 -6.77 -3.71
CA LYS A 48 9.50 -6.20 -4.32
C LYS A 48 9.10 -5.69 -5.70
N ARG A 49 9.26 -4.39 -5.93
CA ARG A 49 8.94 -3.77 -7.22
C ARG A 49 9.71 -4.52 -8.31
N SER A 50 9.02 -4.85 -9.41
CA SER A 50 9.68 -5.47 -10.56
C SER A 50 10.83 -4.56 -11.00
N GLN A 51 12.04 -5.12 -11.05
CA GLN A 51 13.20 -4.36 -11.49
C GLN A 51 13.04 -4.12 -12.98
N GLN A 52 12.76 -2.88 -13.35
CA GLN A 52 12.73 -2.48 -14.75
C GLN A 52 14.16 -2.59 -15.33
N PRO A 53 14.30 -3.05 -16.58
CA PRO A 53 15.60 -3.03 -17.24
C PRO A 53 16.09 -1.58 -17.31
N THR A 54 17.27 -1.33 -16.74
CA THR A 54 17.92 -0.02 -16.80
C THR A 54 18.77 0.07 -18.05
N LYS A 55 19.21 1.28 -18.43
CA LYS A 55 20.13 1.46 -19.58
C LYS A 55 21.40 0.60 -19.49
N LEU A 56 21.80 0.24 -18.26
CA LEU A 56 22.95 -0.62 -17.98
C LEU A 56 22.63 -2.12 -18.00
N SER A 57 21.35 -2.52 -18.10
CA SER A 57 20.98 -3.95 -18.13
C SER A 57 21.67 -4.75 -19.24
N PRO A 58 21.92 -4.22 -20.46
CA PRO A 58 22.64 -4.96 -21.50
C PRO A 58 24.15 -5.08 -21.22
N PHE A 59 24.71 -4.21 -20.37
CA PHE A 59 26.15 -4.11 -20.12
C PHE A 59 26.59 -4.79 -18.81
N LYS A 60 25.64 -5.27 -18.00
CA LYS A 60 25.92 -6.10 -16.81
C LYS A 60 26.85 -7.29 -17.06
N PRO A 61 26.75 -8.07 -18.16
CA PRO A 61 27.69 -9.17 -18.39
C PRO A 61 29.14 -8.71 -18.57
N TYR A 62 29.35 -7.51 -19.11
CA TYR A 62 30.70 -6.94 -19.29
C TYR A 62 31.36 -6.53 -17.96
N LEU A 63 30.58 -6.18 -16.94
CA LEU A 63 31.09 -5.72 -15.64
C LEU A 63 31.46 -6.86 -14.68
N LEU A 64 31.13 -8.11 -15.03
CA LEU A 64 31.36 -9.30 -14.20
C LEU A 64 32.55 -10.15 -14.69
N GLN A 65 33.25 -9.68 -15.73
CA GLN A 65 34.48 -10.26 -16.26
C GLN A 65 35.69 -9.50 -15.68
#